data_AF-A0A737F329-F1
#
_entry.id   AF-A0A737F329-F1
#
_cell.length_a   1.000
_cell.length_b   1.000
_cell.length_c   1.000
_cell.angle_alpha   90.00
_cell.angle_beta   90.00
_cell.angle_gamma   90.00
#
_symmetry.space_group_name_H-M   'P 1'
#
loop_
_entity.id
_entity.type
_entity.pdbx_description
1 polymer ?
#
loop_
_entity_poly.entity_id
_entity_poly.type
_entity_poly.pdbx_seq_one_letter_code
_entity_poly.pdbx_strand_id
1 'polypeptide(L)'
;MTITNKDIFSIFLNREVIEQECALWRQFVACNKKQTILNFLTENHSYASWPEKVVCYQPDNREDYQAVLKSVAVEMQRQNEDFSEIHYSVMNSYRENILEAIELLSTNSAVMDYTLRNIIGRIVIVSCDSLIATSSVLFLGLIVISPKENWTLFDYIENIIHEMSHIELYIKQLLDPLVSTGIYLKSPFRDQPRPANGVFHAAFVLSRIIFYMHNLTFSGVYKLPAAVNLNKASLLLKETLAQFDHKNCLTVQGSSMAEEMSLVLSQFQKEDSVSAII
;
A
#
# COMPACT_ATOMS: atom_id res chain seq x y z
N MET A 1 28.29 -2.73 3.15
CA MET A 1 28.23 -2.60 1.67
C MET A 1 27.44 -1.32 1.39
N THR A 2 27.82 -0.48 0.43
CA THR A 2 27.06 0.75 0.13
C THR A 2 25.83 0.37 -0.69
N ILE A 3 24.62 0.58 -0.14
CA ILE A 3 23.35 0.39 -0.85
C ILE A 3 23.27 1.39 -2.00
N THR A 4 23.00 0.91 -3.21
CA THR A 4 22.85 1.75 -4.41
C THR A 4 21.39 2.15 -4.62
N ASN A 5 21.13 3.14 -5.49
CA ASN A 5 19.76 3.48 -5.88
C ASN A 5 19.02 2.26 -6.46
N LYS A 6 19.70 1.44 -7.27
CA LYS A 6 19.11 0.22 -7.83
C LYS A 6 18.61 -0.71 -6.72
N ASP A 7 19.40 -0.87 -5.66
CA ASP A 7 19.02 -1.70 -4.52
C ASP A 7 17.79 -1.11 -3.79
N ILE A 8 17.74 0.21 -3.58
CA ILE A 8 16.61 0.89 -2.94
C ILE A 8 15.32 0.72 -3.72
N PHE A 9 15.38 0.83 -5.05
CA PHE A 9 14.21 0.68 -5.90
C PHE A 9 13.79 -0.76 -6.09
N SER A 10 14.60 -1.72 -5.64
CA SER A 10 14.21 -3.13 -5.73
C SER A 10 12.92 -3.39 -4.94
N ILE A 11 12.05 -4.22 -5.48
CA ILE A 11 10.93 -4.82 -4.77
C ILE A 11 11.42 -5.92 -3.82
N PHE A 12 12.70 -6.29 -3.89
CA PHE A 12 13.27 -7.28 -3.00
C PHE A 12 13.31 -6.76 -1.56
N LEU A 13 12.60 -7.48 -0.69
CA LEU A 13 12.49 -7.15 0.71
C LEU A 13 13.62 -7.79 1.48
N ASN A 14 14.73 -7.08 1.53
CA ASN A 14 15.75 -7.35 2.50
C ASN A 14 15.81 -6.24 3.53
N ARG A 15 16.45 -6.58 4.64
CA ARG A 15 16.62 -5.68 5.76
C ARG A 15 17.34 -4.38 5.38
N GLU A 16 18.36 -4.44 4.53
CA GLU A 16 19.18 -3.26 4.17
C GLU A 16 18.40 -2.25 3.32
N VAL A 17 17.62 -2.71 2.34
CA VAL A 17 16.74 -1.89 1.50
C VAL A 17 15.68 -1.21 2.36
N ILE A 18 15.00 -1.98 3.22
CA ILE A 18 13.99 -1.44 4.14
C ILE A 18 14.60 -0.44 5.13
N GLU A 19 15.78 -0.72 5.69
CA GLU A 19 16.46 0.22 6.59
C GLU A 19 16.75 1.55 5.89
N GLN A 20 17.12 1.51 4.60
CA GLN A 20 17.36 2.70 3.79
C GLN A 20 16.06 3.45 3.46
N GLU A 21 14.98 2.76 3.09
CA GLU A 21 13.66 3.38 2.90
C GLU A 21 13.16 4.06 4.18
N CYS A 22 13.33 3.39 5.33
CA CYS A 22 13.00 3.96 6.63
C CYS A 22 13.86 5.18 6.94
N ALA A 23 15.15 5.17 6.58
CA ALA A 23 16.01 6.34 6.74
C ALA A 23 15.55 7.53 5.88
N LEU A 24 15.19 7.27 4.62
CA LEU A 24 14.63 8.28 3.71
C LEU A 24 13.32 8.87 4.23
N TRP A 25 12.44 8.00 4.72
CA TRP A 25 11.19 8.43 5.35
C TRP A 25 11.45 9.30 6.59
N ARG A 26 12.35 8.89 7.50
CA ARG A 26 12.75 9.70 8.67
C ARG A 26 13.33 11.05 8.25
N GLN A 27 14.14 11.08 7.19
CA GLN A 27 14.68 12.33 6.65
C GLN A 27 13.58 13.22 6.08
N PHE A 28 12.66 12.65 5.28
CA PHE A 28 11.51 13.37 4.75
C PHE A 28 10.71 14.02 5.88
N VAL A 29 10.41 13.27 6.94
CA VAL A 29 9.70 13.79 8.11
C VAL A 29 10.49 14.92 8.78
N ALA A 30 11.79 14.72 9.01
CA ALA A 30 12.63 15.72 9.67
C ALA A 30 12.73 17.03 8.87
N CYS A 31 12.65 16.97 7.54
CA CYS A 31 12.62 18.15 6.67
C CYS A 31 11.23 18.81 6.59
N ASN A 32 10.16 18.03 6.75
CA ASN A 32 8.77 18.49 6.61
C ASN A 32 8.10 18.86 7.95
N LYS A 33 8.88 19.19 9.00
CA LYS A 33 8.45 19.65 10.34
C LYS A 33 7.41 20.80 10.38
N LYS A 34 7.06 21.40 9.24
CA LYS A 34 6.09 22.49 9.11
C LYS A 34 4.76 22.08 8.47
N GLN A 35 4.57 20.82 8.08
CA GLN A 35 3.27 20.35 7.60
C GLN A 35 2.32 20.21 8.79
N THR A 36 1.30 21.05 8.79
CA THR A 36 0.46 21.43 9.94
C THR A 36 -0.78 20.52 10.07
N ILE A 37 -0.58 19.21 9.89
CA ILE A 37 -1.56 18.16 10.26
C ILE A 37 -0.85 17.09 11.12
N LEU A 38 -0.25 17.56 12.22
CA LEU A 38 0.12 16.85 13.45
C LEU A 38 0.54 15.36 13.36
N ASN A 39 1.85 15.15 13.36
CA ASN A 39 2.55 14.12 14.16
C ASN A 39 2.00 12.68 14.15
N PHE A 40 1.94 12.05 12.96
CA PHE A 40 1.88 10.58 12.88
C PHE A 40 3.17 9.88 13.33
N LEU A 41 4.19 10.68 13.63
CA LEU A 41 5.40 10.26 14.28
C LEU A 41 5.41 10.82 15.69
N THR A 42 5.28 9.92 16.66
CA THR A 42 5.65 10.23 18.03
C THR A 42 7.13 10.63 18.01
N GLU A 43 7.44 11.84 18.49
CA GLU A 43 8.83 12.33 18.64
C GLU A 43 9.71 11.31 19.37
N ASN A 44 9.07 10.50 20.22
CA ASN A 44 9.58 9.23 20.69
C ASN A 44 9.24 8.13 19.68
N HIS A 45 10.15 7.86 18.74
CA HIS A 45 10.16 6.67 17.88
C HIS A 45 10.32 5.34 18.67
N SER A 46 10.10 5.37 19.99
CA SER A 46 9.94 4.18 20.80
C SER A 46 8.58 3.57 20.45
N TYR A 47 8.62 2.59 19.54
CA TYR A 47 7.67 1.49 19.39
C TYR A 47 6.25 1.68 19.96
N ALA A 48 5.54 2.76 19.58
CA ALA A 48 4.13 2.89 19.91
C ALA A 48 3.45 1.60 19.46
N SER A 49 2.75 0.97 20.39
CA SER A 49 2.18 -0.35 20.15
C SER A 49 1.11 -0.21 19.06
N TRP A 50 0.87 -1.27 18.27
CA TRP A 50 -0.19 -1.24 17.27
C TRP A 50 -1.55 -0.81 17.81
N PRO A 51 -1.97 -1.21 19.03
CA PRO A 51 -3.16 -0.65 19.68
C PRO A 51 -3.22 0.89 19.75
N GLU A 52 -2.08 1.57 19.90
CA GLU A 52 -2.03 3.05 19.93
C GLU A 52 -2.00 3.66 18.53
N LYS A 53 -1.51 2.92 17.54
CA LYS A 53 -1.41 3.35 16.14
C LYS A 53 -2.68 3.07 15.33
N VAL A 54 -3.59 2.24 15.82
CA VAL A 54 -4.88 1.96 15.17
C VAL A 54 -5.99 2.66 15.94
N VAL A 55 -6.54 3.72 15.35
CA VAL A 55 -7.50 4.61 16.01
C VAL A 55 -8.79 4.73 15.22
N CYS A 56 -9.90 4.83 15.93
CA CYS A 56 -11.19 5.15 15.31
C CYS A 56 -11.35 6.66 15.19
N TYR A 57 -11.81 7.14 14.04
CA TYR A 57 -12.17 8.53 13.84
C TYR A 57 -13.41 8.86 14.65
N GLN A 58 -13.31 9.80 15.59
CA GLN A 58 -14.31 10.11 16.59
C GLN A 58 -14.37 11.63 16.85
N PRO A 59 -15.43 12.13 17.51
CA PRO A 59 -15.57 13.57 17.77
C PRO A 59 -14.39 14.21 18.51
N ASP A 60 -13.73 13.44 19.39
CA ASP A 60 -12.61 13.88 20.23
C ASP A 60 -11.31 14.10 19.46
N ASN A 61 -11.10 13.35 18.36
CA ASN A 61 -9.93 13.46 17.49
C ASN A 61 -10.25 14.08 16.13
N ARG A 62 -11.43 14.71 16.00
CA ARG A 62 -11.91 15.30 14.75
C ARG A 62 -10.91 16.31 14.18
N GLU A 63 -10.44 17.22 15.02
CA GLU A 63 -9.56 18.32 14.60
C GLU A 63 -8.21 17.81 14.07
N ASP A 64 -7.72 16.69 14.59
CA ASP A 64 -6.47 16.06 14.17
C ASP A 64 -6.55 15.55 12.72
N TYR A 65 -7.69 15.01 12.31
CA TYR A 65 -7.84 14.33 11.02
C TYR A 65 -8.64 15.12 9.98
N GLN A 66 -9.37 16.17 10.38
CA GLN A 66 -10.30 16.87 9.50
C GLN A 66 -9.65 17.33 8.20
N ALA A 67 -8.43 17.85 8.26
CA ALA A 67 -7.74 18.37 7.09
C ALA A 67 -7.31 17.25 6.10
N VAL A 68 -6.90 16.08 6.61
CA VAL A 68 -6.65 14.90 5.78
C VAL A 68 -7.94 14.42 5.15
N LEU A 69 -8.99 14.22 5.94
CA LEU A 69 -10.27 13.68 5.45
C LEU A 69 -10.93 14.60 4.42
N LYS A 70 -10.81 15.93 4.60
CA LYS A 70 -11.20 16.90 3.57
C LYS A 70 -10.39 16.75 2.29
N SER A 71 -9.07 16.53 2.40
CA SER A 71 -8.20 16.34 1.24
C SER A 71 -8.55 15.07 0.47
N VAL A 72 -8.87 13.97 1.19
CA VAL A 72 -9.39 12.73 0.60
C VAL A 72 -10.69 13.00 -0.16
N ALA A 73 -11.65 13.67 0.47
CA ALA A 73 -12.93 13.99 -0.16
C ALA A 73 -12.78 14.84 -1.44
N VAL A 74 -11.92 15.86 -1.40
CA VAL A 74 -11.63 16.71 -2.57
C VAL A 74 -10.98 15.91 -3.70
N GLU A 75 -10.07 15.00 -3.38
CA GLU A 75 -9.39 14.17 -4.39
C GLU A 75 -10.36 13.19 -5.05
N MET A 76 -11.24 12.54 -4.28
CA MET A 76 -12.27 11.66 -4.84
C MET A 76 -13.25 12.41 -5.76
N GLN A 77 -13.66 13.62 -5.37
CA GLN A 77 -14.50 14.48 -6.21
C GLN A 77 -13.81 14.87 -7.53
N ARG A 78 -12.50 15.17 -7.51
CA ARG A 78 -11.73 15.48 -8.73
C ARG A 78 -11.66 14.31 -9.70
N GLN A 79 -11.71 13.10 -9.20
CA GLN A 79 -11.69 11.87 -10.00
C GLN A 79 -13.08 11.52 -10.57
N ASN A 80 -14.09 12.36 -10.32
CA ASN A 80 -15.47 12.18 -10.75
C ASN A 80 -16.06 10.83 -10.28
N GLU A 81 -15.66 10.40 -9.09
CA GLU A 81 -16.19 9.21 -8.42
C GLU A 81 -17.38 9.59 -7.54
N ASP A 82 -18.33 8.67 -7.40
CA ASP A 82 -19.42 8.80 -6.43
C ASP A 82 -18.83 8.68 -5.02
N PHE A 83 -18.90 9.77 -4.25
CA PHE A 83 -18.22 9.88 -2.96
C PHE A 83 -19.19 10.28 -1.84
N SER A 84 -19.42 9.34 -0.93
CA SER A 84 -20.19 9.53 0.31
C SER A 84 -19.40 10.34 1.35
N GLU A 85 -20.12 10.99 2.26
CA GLU A 85 -19.49 11.72 3.37
C GLU A 85 -18.70 10.75 4.28
N ILE A 86 -17.58 11.23 4.82
CA ILE A 86 -16.79 10.48 5.80
C ILE A 86 -17.36 10.74 7.21
N HIS A 87 -17.83 9.68 7.84
CA HIS A 87 -18.40 9.68 9.19
C HIS A 87 -17.44 9.06 10.22
N TYR A 88 -17.75 9.28 11.49
CA TYR A 88 -17.06 8.64 12.61
C TYR A 88 -17.23 7.12 12.57
N SER A 89 -16.21 6.40 13.01
CA SER A 89 -16.28 4.95 13.18
C SER A 89 -16.39 4.61 14.66
N VAL A 90 -17.39 3.81 15.03
CA VAL A 90 -17.65 3.38 16.41
C VAL A 90 -17.54 1.87 16.60
N MET A 91 -17.21 1.13 15.54
CA MET A 91 -17.15 -0.33 15.57
C MET A 91 -15.78 -0.82 16.04
N ASN A 92 -15.71 -1.22 17.31
CA ASN A 92 -14.48 -1.75 17.92
C ASN A 92 -13.96 -3.02 17.22
N SER A 93 -14.86 -3.84 16.64
CA SER A 93 -14.47 -5.05 15.91
C SER A 93 -13.60 -4.76 14.68
N TYR A 94 -13.77 -3.61 14.01
CA TYR A 94 -12.90 -3.21 12.90
C TYR A 94 -11.47 -2.97 13.37
N ARG A 95 -11.30 -2.36 14.53
CA ARG A 95 -9.98 -2.16 15.15
C ARG A 95 -9.35 -3.50 15.51
N GLU A 96 -10.11 -4.43 16.09
CA GLU A 96 -9.63 -5.77 16.43
C GLU A 96 -9.17 -6.54 15.18
N ASN A 97 -9.95 -6.53 14.10
CA ASN A 97 -9.58 -7.19 12.85
C ASN A 97 -8.31 -6.59 12.20
N ILE A 98 -8.14 -5.26 12.25
CA ILE A 98 -6.93 -4.60 11.77
C ILE A 98 -5.72 -5.03 12.61
N LEU A 99 -5.86 -5.09 13.93
CA LEU A 99 -4.79 -5.54 14.83
C LEU A 99 -4.43 -7.01 14.57
N GLU A 100 -5.42 -7.86 14.35
CA GLU A 100 -5.21 -9.27 13.98
C GLU A 100 -4.50 -9.41 12.62
N ALA A 101 -4.89 -8.62 11.62
CA ALA A 101 -4.25 -8.61 10.31
C ALA A 101 -2.78 -8.18 10.39
N ILE A 102 -2.49 -7.15 11.18
CA ILE A 102 -1.13 -6.68 11.45
C ILE A 102 -0.31 -7.77 12.16
N GLU A 103 -0.86 -8.42 13.18
CA GLU A 103 -0.15 -9.47 13.91
C GLU A 103 0.21 -10.64 12.97
N LEU A 104 -0.71 -11.03 12.09
CA LEU A 104 -0.46 -12.07 11.09
C LEU A 104 0.65 -11.67 10.11
N LEU A 105 0.63 -10.42 9.62
CA LEU A 105 1.69 -9.89 8.76
C LEU A 105 3.05 -9.84 9.47
N SER A 106 3.06 -9.38 10.71
CA SER A 106 4.27 -9.23 11.54
C SER A 106 4.90 -10.57 11.91
N THR A 107 4.09 -11.57 12.23
CA THR A 107 4.57 -12.91 12.63
C THR A 107 5.07 -13.74 11.44
N ASN A 108 4.56 -13.47 10.24
CA ASN A 108 5.03 -14.16 9.03
C ASN A 108 6.44 -13.72 8.60
N SER A 109 6.75 -12.43 8.71
CA SER A 109 8.03 -11.88 8.24
C SER A 109 8.56 -10.78 9.15
N ALA A 110 9.76 -10.99 9.70
CA ALA A 110 10.45 -9.98 10.51
C ALA A 110 10.77 -8.70 9.71
N VAL A 111 11.01 -8.85 8.40
CA VAL A 111 11.21 -7.68 7.51
C VAL A 111 9.89 -6.92 7.38
N MET A 112 8.77 -7.62 7.20
CA MET A 112 7.45 -6.99 7.14
C MET A 112 7.09 -6.28 8.45
N ASP A 113 7.30 -6.93 9.60
CA ASP A 113 7.07 -6.30 10.91
C ASP A 113 7.86 -5.00 11.06
N TYR A 114 9.14 -5.04 10.69
CA TYR A 114 9.99 -3.85 10.73
C TYR A 114 9.49 -2.75 9.79
N THR A 115 9.15 -3.09 8.54
CA THR A 115 8.62 -2.14 7.56
C THR A 115 7.33 -1.50 8.05
N LEU A 116 6.34 -2.29 8.46
CA LEU A 116 5.05 -1.79 8.94
C LEU A 116 5.24 -0.84 10.13
N ARG A 117 6.06 -1.22 11.12
CA ARG A 117 6.29 -0.40 12.32
C ARG A 117 6.99 0.93 12.00
N ASN A 118 7.87 0.94 11.01
CA ASN A 118 8.73 2.07 10.67
C ASN A 118 8.27 2.88 9.46
N ILE A 119 7.29 2.47 8.67
CA ILE A 119 6.78 3.28 7.54
C ILE A 119 5.37 3.78 7.82
N ILE A 120 4.54 2.95 8.46
CA ILE A 120 3.18 3.33 8.83
C ILE A 120 3.24 4.01 10.19
N GLY A 121 2.92 5.29 10.26
CA GLY A 121 2.76 6.02 11.51
C GLY A 121 1.44 5.73 12.21
N ARG A 122 0.32 5.67 11.45
CA ARG A 122 -1.02 5.45 12.01
C ARG A 122 -1.99 4.90 10.98
N ILE A 123 -3.00 4.18 11.47
CA ILE A 123 -4.18 3.74 10.72
C ILE A 123 -5.40 4.38 11.37
N VAL A 124 -6.17 5.15 10.60
CA VAL A 124 -7.40 5.81 11.04
C VAL A 124 -8.59 5.10 10.41
N ILE A 125 -9.47 4.57 11.26
CA ILE A 125 -10.68 3.87 10.87
C ILE A 125 -11.81 4.89 10.77
N VAL A 126 -12.40 5.02 9.59
CA VAL A 126 -13.56 5.89 9.33
C VAL A 126 -14.76 5.04 8.91
N SER A 127 -15.93 5.67 8.78
CA SER A 127 -17.10 5.08 8.14
C SER A 127 -17.43 5.89 6.89
N CYS A 128 -17.44 5.23 5.74
CA CYS A 128 -17.72 5.83 4.43
C CYS A 128 -18.12 4.71 3.47
N ASP A 129 -19.20 4.89 2.71
CA ASP A 129 -19.73 3.83 1.84
C ASP A 129 -18.86 3.62 0.59
N SER A 130 -18.36 4.72 0.03
CA SER A 130 -17.56 4.73 -1.20
C SER A 130 -16.06 4.48 -0.98
N LEU A 131 -15.52 4.80 0.20
CA LEU A 131 -14.10 4.62 0.50
C LEU A 131 -13.83 3.18 0.96
N ILE A 132 -12.71 2.59 0.51
CA ILE A 132 -12.19 1.30 1.02
C ILE A 132 -10.97 1.61 1.90
N ALA A 133 -9.90 2.10 1.30
CA ALA A 133 -8.71 2.59 1.98
C ALA A 133 -8.04 3.68 1.12
N THR A 134 -7.18 4.50 1.73
CA THR A 134 -6.37 5.48 1.00
C THR A 134 -5.13 5.91 1.78
N SER A 135 -4.06 6.16 1.03
CA SER A 135 -2.81 6.80 1.44
C SER A 135 -2.39 7.83 0.39
N SER A 136 -1.55 8.80 0.78
CA SER A 136 -1.10 9.85 -0.12
C SER A 136 0.24 10.42 0.30
N VAL A 137 1.00 10.96 -0.65
CA VAL A 137 2.18 11.78 -0.38
C VAL A 137 1.87 13.02 0.46
N LEU A 138 0.62 13.51 0.44
CA LEU A 138 0.17 14.65 1.26
C LEU A 138 0.04 14.32 2.76
N PHE A 139 -0.07 13.05 3.11
CA PHE A 139 -0.18 12.54 4.48
C PHE A 139 0.61 11.24 4.62
N LEU A 140 1.88 11.28 4.20
CA LEU A 140 2.73 10.11 4.10
C LEU A 140 2.90 9.40 5.45
N GLY A 141 2.68 8.09 5.47
CA GLY A 141 2.70 7.27 6.70
C GLY A 141 1.34 7.12 7.39
N LEU A 142 0.28 7.74 6.88
CA LEU A 142 -1.10 7.52 7.34
C LEU A 142 -1.85 6.64 6.36
N ILE A 143 -2.58 5.67 6.90
CA ILE A 143 -3.61 4.91 6.19
C ILE A 143 -4.97 5.34 6.74
N VAL A 144 -5.86 5.80 5.86
CA VAL A 144 -7.28 5.98 6.18
C VAL A 144 -8.02 4.77 5.62
N ILE A 145 -8.75 4.05 6.45
CA ILE A 145 -9.45 2.83 6.06
C ILE A 145 -10.91 2.89 6.50
N SER A 146 -11.81 2.41 5.64
CA SER A 146 -13.24 2.31 5.91
C SER A 146 -13.69 0.87 5.68
N PRO A 147 -13.53 -0.01 6.70
CA PRO A 147 -13.91 -1.41 6.60
C PRO A 147 -15.39 -1.60 6.28
N LYS A 148 -15.72 -2.73 5.64
CA LYS A 148 -17.10 -3.09 5.30
C LYS A 148 -17.57 -4.26 6.15
N GLU A 149 -18.87 -4.37 6.35
CA GLU A 149 -19.48 -5.42 7.20
C GLU A 149 -19.14 -6.83 6.74
N ASN A 150 -18.99 -7.04 5.43
CA ASN A 150 -18.69 -8.34 4.84
C ASN A 150 -17.19 -8.63 4.69
N TRP A 151 -16.31 -7.76 5.19
CA TRP A 151 -14.86 -7.99 5.12
C TRP A 151 -14.45 -9.16 5.98
N THR A 152 -13.63 -10.01 5.39
CA THR A 152 -12.87 -11.06 6.05
C THR A 152 -11.50 -10.54 6.46
N LEU A 153 -10.78 -11.31 7.30
CA LEU A 153 -9.40 -10.98 7.67
C LEU A 153 -8.49 -10.77 6.44
N PHE A 154 -8.75 -11.51 5.35
CA PHE A 154 -8.03 -11.36 4.08
C PHE A 154 -8.16 -9.95 3.51
N ASP A 155 -9.36 -9.35 3.55
CA ASP A 155 -9.60 -8.00 3.03
C ASP A 155 -8.82 -6.95 3.83
N TYR A 156 -8.72 -7.11 5.16
CA TYR A 156 -7.89 -6.23 5.99
C TYR A 156 -6.40 -6.35 5.64
N ILE A 157 -5.90 -7.58 5.51
CA ILE A 157 -4.49 -7.84 5.16
C ILE A 157 -4.16 -7.24 3.79
N GLU A 158 -5.00 -7.50 2.78
CA GLU A 158 -4.79 -6.98 1.43
C GLU A 158 -4.76 -5.44 1.42
N ASN A 159 -5.71 -4.79 2.08
CA ASN A 159 -5.75 -3.32 2.14
C ASN A 159 -4.57 -2.71 2.91
N ILE A 160 -4.07 -3.37 3.96
CA ILE A 160 -2.86 -2.91 4.66
C ILE A 160 -1.64 -3.02 3.74
N ILE A 161 -1.46 -4.16 3.06
CA ILE A 161 -0.37 -4.32 2.08
C ILE A 161 -0.50 -3.28 0.97
N HIS A 162 -1.71 -3.06 0.47
CA HIS A 162 -2.02 -2.13 -0.62
C HIS A 162 -1.52 -0.72 -0.27
N GLU A 163 -2.00 -0.18 0.85
CA GLU A 163 -1.69 1.20 1.23
C GLU A 163 -0.25 1.35 1.71
N MET A 164 0.31 0.35 2.40
CA MET A 164 1.74 0.34 2.73
C MET A 164 2.60 0.41 1.45
N SER A 165 2.22 -0.33 0.41
CA SER A 165 2.94 -0.36 -0.87
C SER A 165 2.89 0.99 -1.57
N HIS A 166 1.76 1.70 -1.53
CA HIS A 166 1.69 3.08 -2.02
C HIS A 166 2.63 4.00 -1.25
N ILE A 167 2.63 3.95 0.08
CA ILE A 167 3.52 4.76 0.94
C ILE A 167 5.00 4.48 0.61
N GLU A 168 5.37 3.21 0.50
CA GLU A 168 6.72 2.79 0.12
C GLU A 168 7.12 3.35 -1.25
N LEU A 169 6.25 3.23 -2.25
CA LEU A 169 6.52 3.74 -3.58
C LEU A 169 6.63 5.27 -3.61
N TYR A 170 5.81 5.97 -2.83
CA TYR A 170 5.95 7.43 -2.67
C TYR A 170 7.33 7.79 -2.10
N ILE A 171 7.81 7.08 -1.07
CA ILE A 171 9.15 7.29 -0.49
C ILE A 171 10.24 7.09 -1.56
N LYS A 172 10.15 6.01 -2.33
CA LYS A 172 11.06 5.73 -3.45
C LYS A 172 11.05 6.85 -4.49
N GLN A 173 9.87 7.34 -4.87
CA GLN A 173 9.71 8.41 -5.84
C GLN A 173 10.20 9.79 -5.36
N LEU A 174 10.50 9.97 -4.06
CA LEU A 174 11.21 11.15 -3.58
C LEU A 174 12.66 11.20 -4.07
N LEU A 175 13.25 10.05 -4.39
CA LEU A 175 14.62 9.96 -4.89
C LEU A 175 14.71 10.07 -6.41
N ASP A 176 13.89 9.30 -7.13
CA ASP A 176 13.95 9.20 -8.58
C ASP A 176 12.53 9.02 -9.16
N PRO A 177 12.11 9.84 -10.14
CA PRO A 177 10.90 9.54 -10.91
C PRO A 177 11.01 8.18 -11.61
N LEU A 178 9.93 7.40 -11.56
CA LEU A 178 9.86 6.08 -12.17
C LEU A 178 9.25 6.10 -13.57
N VAL A 179 8.42 7.11 -13.84
CA VAL A 179 7.66 7.24 -15.08
C VAL A 179 7.71 8.68 -15.56
N SER A 180 7.91 8.87 -16.86
CA SER A 180 7.81 10.15 -17.54
C SER A 180 6.40 10.74 -17.43
N THR A 181 6.32 12.06 -17.29
CA THR A 181 5.04 12.78 -17.20
C THR A 181 4.34 12.89 -18.56
N GLY A 182 3.03 13.16 -18.55
CA GLY A 182 2.24 13.45 -19.76
C GLY A 182 1.78 12.23 -20.58
N ILE A 183 2.16 11.01 -20.19
CA ILE A 183 1.74 9.78 -20.86
C ILE A 183 0.53 9.20 -20.15
N TYR A 184 -0.49 8.78 -20.92
CA TYR A 184 -1.69 8.12 -20.40
C TYR A 184 -1.77 6.67 -20.88
N LEU A 185 -2.20 5.80 -19.98
CA LEU A 185 -2.34 4.35 -20.16
C LEU A 185 -3.76 3.92 -19.78
N LYS A 186 -4.17 2.74 -20.24
CA LYS A 186 -5.46 2.17 -19.85
C LYS A 186 -5.42 1.86 -18.36
N SER A 187 -6.41 2.33 -17.62
CA SER A 187 -6.50 2.00 -16.20
C SER A 187 -6.88 0.52 -16.04
N PRO A 188 -6.21 -0.23 -15.14
CA PRO A 188 -6.61 -1.61 -14.88
C PRO A 188 -7.96 -1.72 -14.16
N PHE A 189 -8.38 -0.65 -13.46
CA PHE A 189 -9.57 -0.64 -12.59
C PHE A 189 -10.66 0.34 -13.02
N ARG A 190 -10.41 1.20 -14.01
CA ARG A 190 -11.37 2.21 -14.50
C ARG A 190 -11.46 2.18 -16.02
N ASP A 191 -12.58 2.61 -16.57
CA ASP A 191 -12.78 2.70 -18.02
C ASP A 191 -11.93 3.80 -18.66
N GLN A 192 -11.72 4.90 -17.92
CA GLN A 192 -10.98 6.05 -18.43
C GLN A 192 -9.46 5.84 -18.31
N PRO A 193 -8.67 6.25 -19.33
CA PRO A 193 -7.22 6.28 -19.23
C PRO A 193 -6.75 7.13 -18.06
N ARG A 194 -5.63 6.73 -17.44
CA ARG A 194 -4.99 7.47 -16.35
C ARG A 194 -3.53 7.77 -16.68
N PRO A 195 -2.92 8.76 -16.00
CA PRO A 195 -1.49 8.99 -16.13
C PRO A 195 -0.70 7.69 -15.91
N ALA A 196 0.36 7.49 -16.70
CA ALA A 196 1.18 6.28 -16.65
C ALA A 196 1.77 6.03 -15.26
N ASN A 197 2.04 7.09 -14.49
CA ASN A 197 2.43 6.98 -13.08
C ASN A 197 1.37 6.25 -12.23
N GLY A 198 0.08 6.56 -12.42
CA GLY A 198 -1.01 5.88 -11.70
C GLY A 198 -1.16 4.41 -12.10
N VAL A 199 -0.90 4.08 -13.36
CA VAL A 199 -0.87 2.69 -13.84
C VAL A 199 0.35 1.93 -13.32
N PHE A 200 1.48 2.61 -13.18
CA PHE A 200 2.69 2.02 -12.59
C PHE A 200 2.51 1.75 -11.09
N HIS A 201 1.88 2.68 -10.37
CA HIS A 201 1.47 2.48 -8.97
C HIS A 201 0.59 1.24 -8.81
N ALA A 202 -0.40 1.05 -9.71
CA ALA A 202 -1.24 -0.14 -9.70
C ALA A 202 -0.42 -1.43 -9.93
N ALA A 203 0.51 -1.44 -10.89
CA ALA A 203 1.39 -2.59 -11.12
C ALA A 203 2.24 -2.91 -9.87
N PHE A 204 2.82 -1.87 -9.26
CA PHE A 204 3.65 -2.02 -8.06
C PHE A 204 2.86 -2.64 -6.91
N VAL A 205 1.70 -2.08 -6.60
CA VAL A 205 0.81 -2.58 -5.55
C VAL A 205 0.36 -4.02 -5.82
N LEU A 206 -0.05 -4.33 -7.06
CA LEU A 206 -0.42 -5.71 -7.43
C LEU A 206 0.73 -6.69 -7.23
N SER A 207 1.95 -6.31 -7.61
CA SER A 207 3.13 -7.15 -7.40
C SER A 207 3.41 -7.40 -5.92
N ARG A 208 3.24 -6.38 -5.06
CA ARG A 208 3.35 -6.50 -3.61
C ARG A 208 2.28 -7.40 -3.01
N ILE A 209 1.02 -7.24 -3.42
CA ILE A 209 -0.08 -8.11 -2.98
C ILE A 209 0.23 -9.56 -3.34
N ILE A 210 0.61 -9.86 -4.58
CA ILE A 210 0.97 -11.21 -5.00
C ILE A 210 2.12 -11.75 -4.14
N PHE A 211 3.21 -10.99 -4.04
CA PHE A 211 4.40 -11.41 -3.30
C PHE A 211 4.09 -11.74 -1.84
N TYR A 212 3.42 -10.83 -1.12
CA TYR A 212 3.16 -11.01 0.30
C TYR A 212 2.07 -12.03 0.58
N MET A 213 0.94 -11.93 -0.11
CA MET A 213 -0.20 -12.83 0.14
C MET A 213 0.12 -14.27 -0.27
N HIS A 214 0.93 -14.50 -1.31
CA HIS A 214 1.37 -15.85 -1.68
C HIS A 214 2.24 -16.50 -0.58
N ASN A 215 3.00 -15.70 0.16
CA ASN A 215 3.83 -16.17 1.28
C ASN A 215 3.05 -16.33 2.59
N LEU A 216 1.76 -15.95 2.64
CA LEU A 216 0.90 -16.17 3.80
C LEU A 216 0.23 -17.55 3.73
N THR A 217 0.33 -18.31 4.81
CA THR A 217 -0.40 -19.57 4.95
C THR A 217 -1.84 -19.29 5.37
N PHE A 218 -2.77 -19.32 4.42
CA PHE A 218 -4.21 -19.29 4.72
C PHE A 218 -4.75 -20.68 5.02
N SER A 219 -5.54 -20.81 6.08
CA SER A 219 -6.15 -22.07 6.50
C SER A 219 -7.68 -22.06 6.34
N GLY A 220 -8.25 -23.26 6.25
CA GLY A 220 -9.70 -23.47 6.25
C GLY A 220 -10.44 -22.70 5.15
N VAL A 221 -11.48 -21.97 5.54
CA VAL A 221 -12.41 -21.28 4.62
C VAL A 221 -11.78 -20.14 3.80
N TYR A 222 -10.60 -19.65 4.19
CA TYR A 222 -9.96 -18.50 3.54
C TYR A 222 -8.99 -18.91 2.41
N LYS A 223 -8.59 -20.18 2.35
CA LYS A 223 -7.58 -20.66 1.37
C LYS A 223 -8.04 -20.49 -0.09
N LEU A 224 -9.27 -20.91 -0.40
CA LEU A 224 -9.79 -20.85 -1.76
C LEU A 224 -10.07 -19.41 -2.23
N PRO A 225 -10.75 -18.54 -1.45
CA PRO A 225 -10.89 -17.12 -1.80
C PRO A 225 -9.55 -16.42 -2.03
N ALA A 226 -8.54 -16.67 -1.17
CA ALA A 226 -7.21 -16.09 -1.32
C ALA A 226 -6.55 -16.49 -2.64
N ALA A 227 -6.61 -17.78 -3.01
CA ALA A 227 -6.05 -18.27 -4.27
C ALA A 227 -6.75 -17.66 -5.50
N VAL A 228 -8.09 -17.49 -5.45
CA VAL A 228 -8.84 -16.84 -6.53
C VAL A 228 -8.44 -15.37 -6.69
N ASN A 229 -8.30 -14.65 -5.57
CA ASN A 229 -7.91 -13.24 -5.60
C ASN A 229 -6.46 -13.05 -6.08
N LEU A 230 -5.54 -13.91 -5.66
CA LEU A 230 -4.16 -13.91 -6.14
C LEU A 230 -4.07 -14.17 -7.65
N ASN A 231 -4.87 -15.10 -8.18
CA ASN A 231 -4.94 -15.36 -9.61
C ASN A 231 -5.51 -14.17 -10.41
N LYS A 232 -6.52 -13.48 -9.87
CA LYS A 232 -7.03 -12.24 -10.48
C LYS A 232 -5.96 -11.15 -10.47
N ALA A 233 -5.27 -10.96 -9.34
CA ALA A 233 -4.20 -9.98 -9.21
C ALA A 233 -3.05 -10.27 -10.18
N SER A 234 -2.68 -11.54 -10.38
CA SER A 234 -1.61 -11.95 -11.31
C SER A 234 -1.97 -11.66 -12.76
N LEU A 235 -3.23 -11.90 -13.17
CA LEU A 235 -3.71 -11.55 -14.50
C LEU A 235 -3.71 -10.03 -14.73
N LEU A 236 -4.24 -9.26 -13.76
CA LEU A 236 -4.24 -7.80 -13.83
C LEU A 236 -2.81 -7.23 -13.87
N LEU A 237 -1.88 -7.79 -13.10
CA LEU A 237 -0.48 -7.37 -13.13
C LEU A 237 0.12 -7.61 -14.50
N LYS A 238 -0.10 -8.79 -15.09
CA LYS A 238 0.36 -9.13 -16.44
C LYS A 238 -0.14 -8.14 -17.48
N GLU A 239 -1.45 -7.86 -17.47
CA GLU A 239 -2.07 -6.90 -18.39
C GLU A 239 -1.53 -5.48 -18.18
N THR A 240 -1.29 -5.08 -16.93
CA THR A 240 -0.77 -3.77 -16.58
C THR A 240 0.68 -3.60 -17.05
N LEU A 241 1.54 -4.59 -16.81
CA LEU A 241 2.95 -4.55 -17.22
C LEU A 241 3.11 -4.50 -18.74
N ALA A 242 2.31 -5.26 -19.49
CA ALA A 242 2.34 -5.27 -20.95
C ALA A 242 2.09 -3.88 -21.59
N GLN A 243 1.48 -2.94 -20.87
CA GLN A 243 1.29 -1.58 -21.36
C GLN A 243 2.59 -0.75 -21.41
N PHE A 244 3.64 -1.18 -20.69
CA PHE A 244 4.92 -0.46 -20.61
C PHE A 244 5.94 -0.94 -21.65
N ASP A 245 5.85 -2.18 -22.15
CA ASP A 245 6.82 -2.80 -23.08
C ASP A 245 7.07 -2.03 -24.39
N HIS A 246 6.10 -1.19 -24.80
CA HIS A 246 6.15 -0.45 -26.06
C HIS A 246 6.14 1.06 -25.88
N LYS A 247 5.97 1.53 -24.65
CA LYS A 247 5.91 2.96 -24.35
C LYS A 247 7.18 3.30 -23.61
N ASN A 248 8.09 4.01 -24.28
CA ASN A 248 9.34 4.52 -23.71
C ASN A 248 9.05 5.60 -22.66
N CYS A 249 8.39 5.19 -21.58
CA CYS A 249 7.80 6.02 -20.54
C CYS A 249 8.34 5.69 -19.15
N LEU A 250 9.09 4.60 -19.02
CA LEU A 250 9.79 4.26 -17.79
C LEU A 250 11.16 4.91 -17.79
N THR A 251 11.60 5.37 -16.61
CA THR A 251 13.00 5.73 -16.38
C THR A 251 13.83 4.46 -16.22
N VAL A 252 15.15 4.59 -16.09
CA VAL A 252 16.03 3.43 -15.82
C VAL A 252 15.59 2.67 -14.56
N GLN A 253 15.23 3.40 -13.49
CA GLN A 253 14.71 2.79 -12.27
C GLN A 253 13.31 2.20 -12.47
N GLY A 254 12.43 2.90 -13.20
CA GLY A 254 11.11 2.38 -13.54
C GLY A 254 11.17 1.06 -14.31
N SER A 255 12.08 0.96 -15.29
CA SER A 255 12.31 -0.27 -16.07
C SER A 255 12.84 -1.40 -15.18
N SER A 256 13.84 -1.11 -14.34
CA SER A 256 14.37 -2.11 -13.40
C SER A 256 13.28 -2.66 -12.47
N MET A 257 12.43 -1.79 -11.93
CA MET A 257 11.31 -2.20 -11.09
C MET A 257 10.26 -3.01 -11.86
N ALA A 258 9.95 -2.64 -13.10
CA ALA A 258 9.01 -3.38 -13.94
C ALA A 258 9.50 -4.80 -14.28
N GLU A 259 10.81 -4.95 -14.50
CA GLU A 259 11.44 -6.26 -14.66
C GLU A 259 11.30 -7.11 -13.39
N GLU A 260 11.53 -6.53 -12.22
CA GLU A 260 11.36 -7.24 -10.96
C GLU A 260 9.89 -7.63 -10.69
N MET A 261 8.93 -6.75 -10.97
CA MET A 261 7.50 -7.07 -10.90
C MET A 261 7.15 -8.27 -11.81
N SER A 262 7.77 -8.33 -12.99
CA SER A 262 7.62 -9.46 -13.93
C SER A 262 8.23 -10.75 -13.39
N LEU A 263 9.33 -10.66 -12.62
CA LEU A 263 9.94 -11.80 -11.95
C LEU A 263 9.02 -12.36 -10.85
N VAL A 264 8.40 -11.52 -10.02
CA VAL A 264 7.41 -11.94 -9.02
C VAL A 264 6.25 -12.67 -9.68
N LEU A 265 5.71 -12.10 -10.76
CA LEU A 265 4.63 -12.74 -11.52
C LEU A 265 5.06 -14.11 -12.06
N SER A 266 6.27 -14.22 -12.60
CA SER A 266 6.81 -15.46 -13.15
C SER A 266 7.06 -16.53 -12.10
N GLN A 267 7.48 -16.14 -10.88
CA GLN A 267 7.67 -17.06 -9.75
C GLN A 267 6.33 -17.62 -9.29
N PHE A 268 5.35 -16.75 -9.04
CA PHE A 268 3.99 -17.13 -8.67
C PHE A 268 3.37 -18.14 -9.65
N GLN A 269 3.46 -17.87 -10.96
CA GLN A 269 2.91 -18.75 -11.99
C GLN A 269 3.59 -20.13 -12.05
N LYS A 270 4.89 -20.21 -11.76
CA LYS A 270 5.61 -21.49 -11.72
C LYS A 270 5.16 -22.35 -10.54
N GLU A 271 5.01 -21.75 -9.37
CA GLU A 271 4.63 -22.45 -8.13
C GLU A 271 3.17 -22.93 -8.18
N ASP A 272 2.27 -22.13 -8.76
CA ASP A 272 0.88 -22.53 -9.05
C ASP A 272 0.81 -23.70 -10.05
N SER A 273 1.66 -23.70 -11.09
CA SER A 273 1.69 -24.78 -12.08
C SER A 273 2.15 -26.10 -11.48
N VAL A 274 3.05 -26.08 -10.49
CA VAL A 274 3.55 -27.28 -9.81
C VAL A 274 2.52 -27.81 -8.80
N SER A 275 1.80 -26.93 -8.10
CA SER A 275 0.77 -27.32 -7.13
C SER A 275 -0.50 -27.88 -7.78
N ALA A 276 -0.76 -27.59 -9.06
CA ALA A 276 -1.86 -28.17 -9.83
C ALA A 276 -1.60 -29.60 -10.37
N ILE A 277 -0.35 -30.11 -10.26
CA ILE A 277 0.07 -31.43 -10.77
C ILE A 277 0.11 -32.51 -9.65
N ILE A 278 -0.08 -32.13 -8.39
CA ILE A 278 -0.09 -33.02 -7.21
C ILE A 278 -1.52 -33.19 -6.70
#